data_AF-A0A3B4XKZ4-F1
#
_entry.id   AF-A0A3B4XKZ4-F1
#
_cell.length_a   1.000
_cell.length_b   1.000
_cell.length_c   1.000
_cell.angle_alpha   90.00
_cell.angle_beta   90.00
_cell.angle_gamma   90.00
#
_symmetry.space_group_name_H-M   'P 1'
#
loop_
_entity.id
_entity.type
_entity.pdbx_description
1 polymer ?
#
loop_
_entity_poly.entity_id
_entity_poly.type
_entity_poly.pdbx_seq_one_letter_code
_entity_poly.pdbx_strand_id
1 'polypeptide(L)'
;MSGGATRPENKEQPKVMDSKLQVDLSFALIRMTVVQCVLLVCRELKEILGYRNHQTCMKEAALLDCYVCCFWWTKEAKFTPKQVAFTIAVLHMLLENIREKQMGLVENLMEFAKALATACQTSEEDTTSLLDRDEATELICYIRNSLFQKYRLYQLLLTTPREELLTGMKRTIEVFSCQDALMPLEEDISNHIYFQ
;
A
#
# COMPACT_ATOMS: atom_id res chain seq x y z
N MET A 1 -34.00 30.64 -37.14
CA MET A 1 -33.91 29.22 -37.52
C MET A 1 -32.42 28.93 -37.75
N SER A 2 -31.66 28.65 -36.69
CA SER A 2 -31.40 27.34 -36.06
C SER A 2 -30.78 26.31 -36.99
N GLY A 3 -29.59 25.82 -36.62
CA GLY A 3 -28.92 24.70 -37.26
C GLY A 3 -27.40 24.65 -37.07
N GLY A 4 -26.86 24.99 -35.90
CA GLY A 4 -25.46 24.76 -35.58
C GLY A 4 -25.24 23.29 -35.22
N ALA A 5 -24.42 22.58 -36.00
CA ALA A 5 -24.08 21.18 -35.76
C ALA A 5 -23.00 21.09 -34.66
N THR A 6 -23.42 20.79 -33.44
CA THR A 6 -22.53 20.49 -32.32
C THR A 6 -21.94 19.09 -32.49
N ARG A 7 -20.62 19.04 -32.66
CA ARG A 7 -19.78 17.83 -32.63
C ARG A 7 -20.01 17.09 -31.30
N PRO A 8 -20.28 15.78 -31.29
CA PRO A 8 -20.42 15.05 -30.04
C PRO A 8 -19.06 14.94 -29.34
N GLU A 9 -18.98 15.49 -28.13
CA GLU A 9 -17.92 15.19 -27.18
C GLU A 9 -17.91 13.68 -26.93
N ASN A 10 -16.75 13.09 -27.19
CA ASN A 10 -16.47 11.71 -26.88
C ASN A 10 -16.51 11.59 -25.35
N LYS A 11 -17.62 11.07 -24.81
CA LYS A 11 -17.71 10.65 -23.41
C LYS A 11 -16.74 9.49 -23.24
N GLU A 12 -15.55 9.80 -22.74
CA GLU A 12 -14.60 8.79 -22.28
C GLU A 12 -15.29 8.02 -21.15
N GLN A 13 -15.65 6.78 -21.46
CA GLN A 13 -16.31 5.87 -20.54
C GLN A 13 -15.39 5.64 -19.33
N PRO A 14 -15.91 5.57 -18.10
CA PRO A 14 -15.13 5.15 -16.96
C PRO A 14 -14.56 3.76 -17.26
N LYS A 15 -13.23 3.64 -17.20
CA LYS A 15 -12.46 2.40 -17.37
C LYS A 15 -13.16 1.26 -16.61
N VAL A 16 -13.64 0.27 -17.35
CA VAL A 16 -14.10 -1.02 -16.82
C VAL A 16 -12.86 -1.79 -16.36
N MET A 17 -12.35 -1.47 -15.18
CA MET A 17 -11.36 -2.27 -14.48
C MET A 17 -11.64 -2.13 -13.00
N ASP A 18 -12.29 -3.15 -12.39
CA ASP A 18 -12.10 -3.51 -10.97
C ASP A 18 -13.03 -4.61 -10.46
N SER A 19 -14.08 -5.02 -11.18
CA SER A 19 -14.95 -6.12 -10.69
C SER A 19 -14.20 -7.45 -10.54
N LYS A 20 -13.26 -7.74 -11.44
CA LYS A 20 -12.44 -8.96 -11.39
C LYS A 20 -11.44 -8.94 -10.23
N LEU A 21 -10.74 -7.81 -10.01
CA LEU A 21 -9.77 -7.68 -8.92
C LEU A 21 -10.49 -7.79 -7.56
N GLN A 22 -11.68 -7.19 -7.43
CA GLN A 22 -12.50 -7.28 -6.22
C GLN A 22 -12.95 -8.72 -5.94
N VAL A 23 -13.32 -9.47 -6.97
CA VAL A 23 -13.71 -10.89 -6.87
C VAL A 23 -12.50 -11.77 -6.53
N ASP A 24 -11.36 -11.59 -7.20
CA ASP A 24 -10.13 -12.35 -6.93
C ASP A 24 -9.62 -12.10 -5.51
N LEU A 25 -9.68 -10.84 -5.04
CA LEU A 25 -9.30 -10.44 -3.70
C LEU A 25 -10.25 -11.04 -2.65
N SER A 26 -11.56 -11.02 -2.87
CA SER A 26 -12.52 -11.61 -1.93
C SER A 26 -12.40 -13.14 -1.85
N PHE A 27 -12.21 -13.86 -2.95
CA PHE A 27 -11.93 -15.30 -2.92
C PHE A 27 -10.61 -15.64 -2.23
N ALA A 28 -9.56 -14.86 -2.47
CA ALA A 28 -8.28 -15.06 -1.82
C ALA A 28 -8.34 -14.80 -0.31
N LEU A 29 -9.03 -13.73 0.12
CA LEU A 29 -9.20 -13.40 1.53
C LEU A 29 -9.89 -14.52 2.30
N ILE A 30 -10.92 -15.16 1.71
CA ILE A 30 -11.58 -16.34 2.28
C ILE A 30 -10.56 -17.47 2.52
N ARG A 31 -9.72 -17.78 1.52
CA ARG A 31 -8.66 -18.80 1.65
C ARG A 31 -7.61 -18.44 2.70
N MET A 32 -7.29 -17.15 2.85
CA MET A 32 -6.28 -16.67 3.79
C MET A 32 -6.74 -16.64 5.25
N THR A 33 -8.04 -16.75 5.53
CA THR A 33 -8.55 -16.70 6.92
C THR A 33 -7.90 -17.74 7.84
N VAL A 34 -7.48 -18.89 7.32
CA VAL A 34 -6.78 -19.95 8.08
C VAL A 34 -5.27 -19.76 8.18
N VAL A 35 -4.70 -18.81 7.43
CA VAL A 35 -3.25 -18.58 7.36
C VAL A 35 -2.80 -17.73 8.55
N GLN A 36 -1.80 -18.21 9.29
CA GLN A 36 -1.14 -17.48 10.38
C GLN A 36 0.24 -16.92 9.97
N CYS A 37 0.69 -17.19 8.75
CA CYS A 37 2.00 -16.76 8.27
C CYS A 37 1.89 -15.47 7.45
N VAL A 38 2.53 -14.39 7.94
CA VAL A 38 2.63 -13.09 7.22
C VAL A 38 3.21 -13.29 5.82
N LEU A 39 4.25 -14.10 5.67
CA LEU A 39 4.93 -14.30 4.39
C LEU A 39 4.01 -14.87 3.30
N LEU A 40 3.09 -15.77 3.68
CA LEU A 40 2.17 -16.39 2.74
C LEU A 40 1.08 -15.40 2.30
N VAL A 41 0.56 -14.61 3.24
CA VAL A 41 -0.38 -13.51 2.95
C VAL A 41 0.26 -12.47 2.03
N CYS A 42 1.50 -12.04 2.32
CA CYS A 42 2.26 -11.12 1.49
C CYS A 42 2.42 -11.66 0.06
N ARG A 43 2.78 -12.93 -0.09
CA ARG A 43 3.01 -13.54 -1.39
C ARG A 43 1.75 -13.55 -2.25
N GLU A 44 0.64 -14.00 -1.70
CA GLU A 44 -0.62 -14.10 -2.42
C GLU A 44 -1.20 -12.72 -2.75
N LEU A 45 -1.17 -11.76 -1.81
CA LEU A 45 -1.60 -10.38 -2.09
C LEU A 45 -0.75 -9.73 -3.18
N LYS A 46 0.56 -9.97 -3.16
CA LYS A 46 1.47 -9.53 -4.22
C LYS A 46 1.07 -10.09 -5.59
N GLU A 47 0.72 -11.38 -5.66
CA GLU A 47 0.30 -12.04 -6.90
C GLU A 47 -1.03 -11.45 -7.42
N ILE A 48 -2.02 -11.26 -6.53
CA ILE A 48 -3.34 -10.70 -6.88
C ILE A 48 -3.24 -9.24 -7.33
N LEU A 49 -2.45 -8.42 -6.63
CA LEU A 49 -2.26 -7.01 -6.93
C LEU A 49 -1.31 -6.78 -8.12
N GLY A 50 -0.63 -7.82 -8.61
CA GLY A 50 0.31 -7.73 -9.72
C GLY A 50 1.61 -6.98 -9.40
N TYR A 51 1.98 -6.87 -8.13
CA TYR A 51 3.17 -6.13 -7.69
C TYR A 51 4.46 -6.94 -7.92
N ARG A 52 5.10 -6.72 -9.07
CA ARG A 52 6.30 -7.48 -9.49
C ARG A 52 7.59 -6.88 -8.94
N ASN A 53 7.61 -5.58 -8.69
CA ASN A 53 8.80 -4.81 -8.35
C ASN A 53 8.82 -4.32 -6.89
N HIS A 54 7.94 -4.79 -6.00
CA HIS A 54 7.91 -4.40 -4.58
C HIS A 54 9.26 -4.43 -3.84
N GLN A 55 10.27 -5.20 -4.29
CA GLN A 55 11.62 -5.18 -3.68
C GLN A 55 12.45 -3.95 -4.06
N THR A 56 12.14 -3.30 -5.18
CA THR A 56 12.91 -2.17 -5.75
C THR A 56 12.05 -0.91 -5.91
N CYS A 57 10.72 -1.05 -5.96
CA CYS A 57 9.74 0.01 -6.08
C CYS A 57 9.10 0.29 -4.71
N MET A 58 9.46 1.44 -4.12
CA MET A 58 8.93 1.87 -2.83
C MET A 58 7.41 2.05 -2.84
N LYS A 59 6.81 2.40 -3.99
CA LYS A 59 5.35 2.53 -4.12
C LYS A 59 4.66 1.19 -3.96
N GLU A 60 5.09 0.18 -4.72
CA GLU A 60 4.55 -1.18 -4.62
C GLU A 60 4.79 -1.78 -3.23
N ALA A 61 5.97 -1.54 -2.64
CA ALA A 61 6.29 -1.99 -1.28
C ALA A 61 5.31 -1.44 -0.25
N ALA A 62 5.09 -0.11 -0.27
CA ALA A 62 4.21 0.54 0.68
C ALA A 62 2.73 0.15 0.48
N LEU A 63 2.28 0.00 -0.77
CA LEU A 63 0.93 -0.48 -1.04
C LEU A 63 0.74 -1.91 -0.53
N LEU A 64 1.69 -2.81 -0.79
CA LEU A 64 1.63 -4.18 -0.30
C LEU A 64 1.58 -4.23 1.23
N ASP A 65 2.41 -3.42 1.90
CA ASP A 65 2.43 -3.31 3.35
C ASP A 65 1.08 -2.84 3.92
N CYS A 66 0.43 -1.85 3.29
CA CYS A 66 -0.91 -1.41 3.66
C CYS A 66 -1.94 -2.55 3.61
N TYR A 67 -1.95 -3.37 2.56
CA TYR A 67 -2.90 -4.49 2.44
C TYR A 67 -2.62 -5.58 3.47
N VAL A 68 -1.36 -5.93 3.69
CA VAL A 68 -0.96 -6.97 4.64
C VAL A 68 -1.30 -6.53 6.07
N CYS A 69 -0.98 -5.29 6.44
CA CYS A 69 -1.31 -4.73 7.74
C CYS A 69 -2.82 -4.70 7.96
N CYS A 70 -3.59 -4.29 6.95
CA CYS A 70 -5.05 -4.25 7.02
C CYS A 70 -5.66 -5.63 7.20
N PHE A 71 -5.19 -6.61 6.42
CA PHE A 71 -5.61 -7.99 6.56
C PHE A 71 -5.35 -8.51 7.98
N TRP A 72 -4.14 -8.32 8.50
CA TRP A 72 -3.82 -8.76 9.86
C TRP A 72 -4.66 -8.09 10.93
N TRP A 73 -4.81 -6.77 10.84
CA TRP A 73 -5.66 -6.02 11.75
C TRP A 73 -7.10 -6.53 11.75
N THR A 74 -7.69 -6.83 10.57
CA THR A 74 -9.06 -7.38 10.52
C THR A 74 -9.18 -8.75 11.21
N LYS A 75 -8.11 -9.57 11.20
CA LYS A 75 -8.08 -10.83 11.95
C LYS A 75 -8.04 -10.59 13.46
N GLU A 76 -7.24 -9.63 13.91
CA GLU A 76 -7.16 -9.25 15.33
C GLU A 76 -8.49 -8.67 15.83
N ALA A 77 -9.16 -7.87 15.01
CA ALA A 77 -10.50 -7.34 15.24
C ALA A 77 -11.61 -8.40 15.14
N LYS A 78 -11.27 -9.66 14.79
CA LYS A 78 -12.19 -10.81 14.65
C LYS A 78 -13.32 -10.57 13.64
N PHE A 79 -13.06 -9.79 12.60
CA PHE A 79 -14.02 -9.53 11.54
C PHE A 79 -14.36 -10.83 10.78
N THR A 80 -15.64 -10.98 10.45
CA THR A 80 -16.12 -12.06 9.57
C THR A 80 -15.52 -11.93 8.17
N PRO A 81 -15.49 -13.01 7.37
CA PRO A 81 -14.96 -12.93 6.00
C PRO A 81 -15.60 -11.83 5.13
N LYS A 82 -16.90 -11.57 5.32
CA LYS A 82 -17.62 -10.48 4.64
C LYS A 82 -17.11 -9.10 5.07
N GLN A 83 -16.92 -8.90 6.36
CA GLN A 83 -16.37 -7.65 6.91
C GLN A 83 -14.90 -7.44 6.48
N VAL A 84 -14.07 -8.49 6.49
CA VAL A 84 -12.68 -8.44 5.99
C VAL A 84 -12.67 -7.98 4.52
N ALA A 85 -13.50 -8.59 3.67
CA ALA A 85 -13.59 -8.22 2.26
C ALA A 85 -14.03 -6.76 2.08
N PHE A 86 -15.01 -6.31 2.85
CA PHE A 86 -15.44 -4.91 2.87
C PHE A 86 -14.31 -3.97 3.30
N THR A 87 -13.62 -4.25 4.40
CA THR A 87 -12.50 -3.43 4.89
C THR A 87 -11.40 -3.30 3.85
N ILE A 88 -11.00 -4.41 3.24
CA ILE A 88 -9.96 -4.41 2.20
C ILE A 88 -10.41 -3.62 0.98
N ALA A 89 -11.69 -3.74 0.57
CA ALA A 89 -12.25 -2.95 -0.53
C ALA A 89 -12.27 -1.45 -0.22
N VAL A 90 -12.61 -1.07 1.03
CA VAL A 90 -12.52 0.31 1.48
C VAL A 90 -11.08 0.80 1.43
N LEU A 91 -10.12 0.06 1.97
CA LEU A 91 -8.70 0.44 1.89
C LEU A 91 -8.24 0.62 0.45
N HIS A 92 -8.59 -0.31 -0.44
CA HIS A 92 -8.28 -0.24 -1.86
C HIS A 92 -8.81 1.06 -2.47
N MET A 93 -10.10 1.35 -2.27
CA MET A 93 -10.74 2.58 -2.75
C MET A 93 -10.03 3.84 -2.24
N LEU A 94 -9.65 3.89 -0.96
CA LEU A 94 -8.94 5.04 -0.39
C LEU A 94 -7.54 5.22 -0.99
N LEU A 95 -6.80 4.13 -1.23
CA LEU A 95 -5.47 4.16 -1.83
C LEU A 95 -5.54 4.54 -3.32
N GLU A 96 -6.51 4.02 -4.07
CA GLU A 96 -6.76 4.38 -5.47
C GLU A 96 -7.17 5.85 -5.61
N ASN A 97 -7.99 6.37 -4.69
CA ASN A 97 -8.33 7.80 -4.65
C ASN A 97 -7.08 8.68 -4.51
N ILE A 98 -6.07 8.25 -3.75
CA ILE A 98 -4.79 8.96 -3.66
C ILE A 98 -3.99 8.79 -4.95
N ARG A 99 -3.82 7.57 -5.44
CA ARG A 99 -2.92 7.22 -6.54
C ARG A 99 -3.40 7.76 -7.89
N GLU A 100 -4.64 7.49 -8.24
CA GLU A 100 -5.19 7.75 -9.57
C GLU A 100 -5.93 9.08 -9.61
N LYS A 101 -6.73 9.38 -8.59
CA LYS A 101 -7.58 10.59 -8.55
C LYS A 101 -6.89 11.80 -7.92
N GLN A 102 -5.72 11.62 -7.32
CA GLN A 102 -4.98 12.68 -6.61
C GLN A 102 -5.83 13.39 -5.55
N MET A 103 -6.76 12.66 -4.95
CA MET A 103 -7.82 13.21 -4.11
C MET A 103 -7.25 13.82 -2.82
N GLY A 104 -7.80 14.96 -2.41
CA GLY A 104 -7.44 15.61 -1.15
C GLY A 104 -7.87 14.78 0.07
N LEU A 105 -7.27 15.04 1.24
CA LEU A 105 -7.61 14.33 2.48
C LEU A 105 -9.11 14.44 2.81
N VAL A 106 -9.67 15.64 2.73
CA VAL A 106 -11.07 15.90 3.09
C VAL A 106 -12.03 15.16 2.15
N GLU A 107 -11.77 15.21 0.85
CA GLU A 107 -12.59 14.51 -0.15
C GLU A 107 -12.53 12.99 0.03
N ASN A 108 -11.34 12.43 0.27
CA ASN A 108 -11.19 10.99 0.48
C ASN A 108 -11.80 10.52 1.81
N LEU A 109 -11.77 11.37 2.84
CA LEU A 109 -12.50 11.15 4.08
C LEU A 109 -14.02 11.12 3.86
N MET A 110 -14.55 11.95 2.95
CA MET A 110 -15.96 11.90 2.59
C MET A 110 -16.33 10.60 1.88
N GLU A 111 -15.48 10.11 0.96
CA GLU A 111 -15.69 8.80 0.32
C GLU A 111 -15.66 7.65 1.34
N PHE A 112 -14.73 7.72 2.32
CA PHE A 112 -14.72 6.79 3.45
C PHE A 112 -16.02 6.84 4.26
N ALA A 113 -16.48 8.05 4.63
CA ALA A 113 -17.69 8.23 5.42
C ALA A 113 -18.93 7.71 4.70
N LYS A 114 -19.03 7.89 3.38
CA LYS A 114 -20.11 7.31 2.55
C LYS A 114 -20.08 5.79 2.59
N ALA A 115 -18.91 5.18 2.35
CA ALA A 115 -18.77 3.73 2.37
C ALA A 115 -19.12 3.13 3.75
N LEU A 116 -18.70 3.80 4.82
CA LEU A 116 -19.02 3.38 6.18
C LEU A 116 -20.51 3.52 6.49
N ALA A 117 -21.14 4.64 6.08
CA ALA A 117 -22.57 4.84 6.26
C ALA A 117 -23.39 3.76 5.56
N THR A 118 -22.97 3.29 4.38
CA THR A 118 -23.62 2.17 3.69
C THR A 118 -23.47 0.86 4.45
N ALA A 119 -22.31 0.58 5.04
CA ALA A 119 -22.09 -0.65 5.80
C ALA A 119 -22.84 -0.71 7.14
N CYS A 120 -23.12 0.44 7.75
CA CYS A 120 -23.89 0.54 8.98
C CYS A 120 -25.42 0.56 8.75
N GLN A 121 -25.88 0.70 7.51
CA GLN A 121 -27.30 0.65 7.19
C GLN A 121 -27.80 -0.80 7.16
N THR A 122 -29.01 -1.01 7.68
CA THR A 122 -29.75 -2.27 7.51
C THR A 122 -30.45 -2.23 6.15
N SER A 123 -30.17 -3.21 5.28
CA SER A 123 -30.91 -3.40 4.03
C SER A 123 -32.34 -3.86 4.33
N GLU A 124 -33.30 -3.62 3.43
CA GLU A 124 -34.65 -4.20 3.56
C GLU A 124 -34.64 -5.74 3.47
N GLU A 125 -33.60 -6.34 2.86
CA GLU A 125 -33.42 -7.78 2.75
C GLU A 125 -32.62 -8.41 3.91
N ASP A 126 -31.74 -7.65 4.58
CA ASP A 126 -30.90 -8.15 5.67
C ASP A 126 -31.34 -7.53 7.01
N THR A 127 -31.69 -8.39 7.96
CA THR A 127 -32.12 -7.97 9.31
C THR A 127 -31.02 -7.31 10.16
N THR A 128 -29.77 -7.30 9.68
CA THR A 128 -28.57 -6.84 10.40
C THR A 128 -27.64 -6.06 9.48
N SER A 129 -27.06 -4.96 9.96
CA SER A 129 -26.02 -4.21 9.25
C SER A 129 -24.74 -5.03 9.08
N LEU A 130 -23.89 -4.66 8.12
CA LEU A 130 -22.61 -5.35 7.89
C LEU A 130 -21.63 -5.09 9.04
N LEU A 131 -21.65 -3.87 9.58
CA LEU A 131 -20.88 -3.48 10.76
C LEU A 131 -21.83 -3.00 11.85
N ASP A 132 -21.57 -3.40 13.09
CA ASP A 132 -22.16 -2.77 14.25
C ASP A 132 -21.42 -1.45 14.61
N ARG A 133 -21.92 -0.76 15.63
CA ARG A 133 -21.37 0.54 16.05
C ARG A 133 -19.92 0.42 16.55
N ASP A 134 -19.59 -0.65 17.25
CA ASP A 134 -18.28 -0.82 17.87
C ASP A 134 -17.26 -1.26 16.79
N GLU A 135 -17.64 -2.18 15.90
CA GLU A 135 -16.86 -2.58 14.71
C GLU A 135 -16.60 -1.39 13.77
N ALA A 136 -17.60 -0.54 13.53
CA ALA A 136 -17.44 0.67 12.74
C ALA A 136 -16.47 1.66 13.41
N THR A 137 -16.53 1.79 14.74
CA THR A 137 -15.63 2.66 15.51
C THR A 137 -14.18 2.17 15.45
N GLU A 138 -13.96 0.87 15.57
CA GLU A 138 -12.64 0.23 15.40
C GLU A 138 -12.09 0.48 13.99
N LEU A 139 -12.91 0.32 12.95
CA LEU A 139 -12.52 0.60 11.57
C LEU A 139 -12.15 2.08 11.36
N ILE A 140 -12.91 3.01 11.92
CA ILE A 140 -12.58 4.45 11.89
C ILE A 140 -11.21 4.69 12.53
N CYS A 141 -10.96 4.11 13.71
CA CYS A 141 -9.70 4.27 14.42
C CYS A 141 -8.52 3.71 13.61
N TYR A 142 -8.69 2.53 13.03
CA TYR A 142 -7.68 1.89 12.20
C TYR A 142 -7.34 2.73 10.97
N ILE A 143 -8.33 3.14 10.17
CA ILE A 143 -8.09 3.92 8.94
C ILE A 143 -7.49 5.29 9.27
N ARG A 144 -7.95 5.92 10.35
CA ARG A 144 -7.36 7.19 10.83
C ARG A 144 -5.87 7.04 11.10
N ASN A 145 -5.48 6.03 11.86
CA ASN A 145 -4.10 5.85 12.33
C ASN A 145 -3.16 5.27 11.24
N SER A 146 -3.67 4.39 10.40
CA SER A 146 -2.88 3.70 9.36
C SER A 146 -2.70 4.54 8.10
N LEU A 147 -3.74 5.27 7.67
CA LEU A 147 -3.78 6.00 6.40
C LEU A 147 -3.86 7.52 6.59
N PHE A 148 -4.93 8.02 7.22
CA PHE A 148 -5.21 9.47 7.21
C PHE A 148 -4.20 10.30 8.00
N GLN A 149 -3.67 9.79 9.12
CA GLN A 149 -2.62 10.48 9.88
C GLN A 149 -1.33 10.66 9.06
N LYS A 150 -1.09 9.78 8.07
CA LYS A 150 0.09 9.78 7.20
C LYS A 150 -0.27 10.18 5.76
N TYR A 151 -1.42 10.84 5.56
CA TYR A 151 -1.98 11.06 4.22
C TYR A 151 -1.04 11.80 3.28
N ARG A 152 -0.35 12.84 3.80
CA ARG A 152 0.59 13.62 3.00
C ARG A 152 1.78 12.79 2.51
N LEU A 153 2.24 11.83 3.32
CA LEU A 153 3.30 10.89 2.93
C LEU A 153 2.82 10.00 1.79
N TYR A 154 1.63 9.41 1.91
CA TYR A 154 1.07 8.56 0.85
C TYR A 154 0.80 9.33 -0.43
N GLN A 155 0.30 10.57 -0.35
CA GLN A 155 0.19 11.44 -1.51
C GLN A 155 1.54 11.58 -2.21
N LEU A 156 2.57 12.05 -1.50
CA LEU A 156 3.90 12.24 -2.09
C LEU A 156 4.45 10.94 -2.68
N LEU A 157 4.36 9.83 -1.94
CA LEU A 157 4.89 8.55 -2.37
C LEU A 157 4.20 8.03 -3.63
N LEU A 158 2.87 8.09 -3.69
CA LEU A 158 2.09 7.50 -4.77
C LEU A 158 2.09 8.38 -6.02
N THR A 159 2.10 9.71 -5.85
CA THR A 159 1.96 10.66 -6.97
C THR A 159 3.28 11.12 -7.57
N THR A 160 4.40 11.05 -6.83
CA THR A 160 5.70 11.51 -7.34
C THR A 160 6.27 10.53 -8.37
N PRO A 161 6.61 10.96 -9.60
CA PRO A 161 7.37 10.15 -10.54
C PRO A 161 8.84 10.13 -10.08
N ARG A 162 9.24 9.11 -9.31
CA ARG A 162 10.62 8.99 -8.79
C ARG A 162 11.62 8.49 -9.85
N GLU A 163 11.19 8.31 -11.08
CA GLU A 163 12.01 7.81 -12.18
C GLU A 163 12.99 8.87 -12.72
N GLU A 164 12.74 10.17 -12.54
CA GLU A 164 13.59 11.23 -13.12
C GLU A 164 14.72 11.75 -12.20
N LEU A 165 14.66 11.53 -10.89
CA LEU A 165 15.57 12.19 -9.93
C LEU A 165 16.92 11.45 -9.72
N LEU A 166 17.09 10.26 -10.28
CA LEU A 166 18.32 9.47 -10.16
C LEU A 166 19.25 9.58 -11.38
N THR A 167 18.81 10.22 -12.47
CA THR A 167 19.60 10.37 -13.70
C THR A 167 20.55 11.58 -13.66
N GLY A 168 20.37 12.49 -12.69
CA GLY A 168 21.20 13.70 -12.57
C GLY A 168 22.46 13.57 -11.71
N MET A 169 22.50 12.59 -10.79
CA MET A 169 23.64 12.45 -9.87
C MET A 169 24.62 11.43 -10.42
N LYS A 170 25.44 11.90 -11.37
CA LYS A 170 26.67 11.22 -11.79
C LYS A 170 27.49 10.96 -10.52
N ARG A 171 27.50 9.71 -10.04
CA ARG A 171 28.40 9.30 -8.96
C ARG A 171 29.82 9.33 -9.51
N THR A 172 30.49 10.47 -9.40
CA THR A 172 31.95 10.52 -9.43
C THR A 172 32.42 9.92 -8.11
N ILE A 173 32.50 8.59 -8.08
CA ILE A 173 33.31 7.93 -7.05
C ILE A 173 34.74 8.23 -7.48
N GLU A 174 35.35 9.23 -6.84
CA GLU A 174 36.80 9.39 -6.93
C GLU A 174 37.42 8.19 -6.23
N VAL A 175 37.89 7.24 -7.04
CA VAL A 175 38.74 6.16 -6.56
C VAL A 175 40.10 6.79 -6.30
N PHE A 176 40.40 7.09 -5.05
CA PHE A 176 41.76 7.37 -4.64
C PHE A 176 42.56 6.07 -4.81
N SER A 177 43.35 5.97 -5.88
CA SER A 177 44.43 4.99 -5.91
C SER A 177 45.42 5.41 -4.83
N CYS A 178 45.45 4.66 -3.74
CA CYS A 178 46.50 4.74 -2.73
C CYS A 178 47.85 4.58 -3.46
N GLN A 179 48.56 5.68 -3.71
CA GLN A 179 49.88 5.63 -4.35
C GLN A 179 51.02 5.38 -3.37
N ASP A 180 50.74 5.28 -2.08
CA ASP A 180 51.72 4.84 -1.11
C ASP A 180 51.09 3.75 -0.27
N ALA A 181 51.44 2.51 -0.62
CA ALA A 181 51.23 1.36 0.25
C ALA A 181 51.74 1.75 1.64
N LEU A 182 50.83 2.04 2.56
CA LEU A 182 51.16 2.06 3.98
C LEU A 182 51.62 0.64 4.27
N MET A 183 52.95 0.45 4.34
CA MET A 183 53.53 -0.80 4.75
C MET A 183 52.86 -1.20 6.06
N PRO A 184 52.43 -2.45 6.22
CA PRO A 184 51.98 -2.94 7.51
C PRO A 184 53.10 -2.64 8.50
N LEU A 185 52.76 -2.02 9.63
CA LEU A 185 53.70 -1.90 10.74
C LEU A 185 54.04 -3.33 11.17
N GLU A 186 55.16 -3.87 10.69
CA GLU A 186 55.72 -5.09 11.27
C GLU A 186 56.16 -4.71 12.68
N GLU A 187 55.34 -5.05 13.67
CA GLU A 187 55.74 -5.09 15.07
C GLU A 187 56.83 -6.17 15.20
N ASP A 188 58.08 -5.75 15.03
CA ASP A 188 59.26 -6.56 15.28
C ASP A 188 59.36 -6.84 16.79
N ILE A 189 58.80 -7.97 17.23
CA ILE A 189 59.01 -8.48 18.59
C ILE A 189 60.39 -9.14 18.60
N SER A 190 61.36 -8.45 19.20
CA SER A 190 62.72 -8.96 19.39
C SER A 190 62.71 -10.26 20.19
N ASN A 191 63.03 -11.39 19.54
CA ASN A 191 63.17 -12.72 20.13
C ASN A 191 64.49 -12.91 20.90
N HIS A 192 64.85 -11.99 21.79
CA HIS A 192 66.02 -12.10 22.66
C HIS A 192 65.67 -12.21 24.14
N ILE A 193 64.76 -13.11 24.49
CA ILE A 193 64.65 -13.62 25.86
C ILE A 193 64.28 -15.10 25.75
N TYR A 194 65.27 -15.99 25.67
CA TYR A 194 65.30 -17.35 26.21
C TYR A 194 66.59 -18.02 25.73
N PHE A 195 67.67 -17.84 26.50
CA PHE A 195 68.68 -18.87 26.83
C PHE A 195 69.73 -18.20 27.73
N GLN A 196 69.48 -18.21 29.04
CA GLN A 196 70.49 -18.51 30.05
C GLN A 196 69.81 -19.05 31.31
#